data_AF-A0A0N4UKI0-F1
#
_entry.id   AF-A0A0N4UKI0-F1
#
_cell.length_a   1.000
_cell.length_b   1.000
_cell.length_c   1.000
_cell.angle_alpha   90.00
_cell.angle_beta   90.00
_cell.angle_gamma   90.00
#
_symmetry.space_group_name_H-M   'P 1'
#
loop_
_entity.id
_entity.type
_entity.pdbx_description
1 polymer ?
#
loop_
_entity_poly.entity_id
_entity_poly.type
_entity_poly.pdbx_seq_one_letter_code
_entity_poly.pdbx_strand_id
1 'polypeptide(L)'
;MVKVYFSNTTEVPLEANVDPLMFHETMEVFRGRLSLDEKNIDNVIYIADKFKIKPLFSHCQSFITDKLSSSSVMHAIRLAEQYRMAEIKQALFDTISIDVFRSLAADQDYRQMGPELKAELLEKWGTFL
;
A
#
# COMPACT_ATOMS: atom_id res chain seq x y z
N MET A 1 4.46 -16.48 -48.84
CA MET A 1 3.90 -15.84 -47.62
C MET A 1 4.51 -16.58 -46.43
N VAL A 2 5.68 -16.14 -45.94
CA VAL A 2 6.36 -16.79 -44.81
C VAL A 2 6.15 -15.92 -43.59
N LYS A 3 5.26 -16.33 -42.68
CA LYS A 3 5.11 -15.68 -41.37
C LYS A 3 6.30 -16.12 -40.51
N VAL A 4 7.23 -15.19 -40.28
CA VAL A 4 8.31 -15.38 -39.32
C VAL A 4 7.70 -15.26 -37.93
N TYR A 5 7.45 -16.40 -37.30
CA TYR A 5 7.12 -16.46 -35.88
C TYR A 5 8.38 -16.05 -35.12
N PHE A 6 8.42 -14.82 -34.60
CA PHE A 6 9.34 -14.48 -33.52
C PHE A 6 8.83 -15.16 -32.25
N SER A 7 9.00 -16.49 -32.15
CA SER A 7 8.70 -17.26 -30.93
C SER A 7 9.94 -17.33 -30.02
N ASN A 8 10.72 -16.26 -29.94
CA ASN A 8 11.85 -16.14 -29.01
C ASN A 8 11.39 -15.46 -27.71
N THR A 9 10.18 -15.75 -27.25
CA THR A 9 9.78 -15.40 -25.88
C THR A 9 10.45 -16.39 -24.95
N THR A 10 11.64 -16.05 -24.47
CA THR A 10 12.16 -16.61 -23.22
C THR A 10 11.26 -16.10 -22.10
N GLU A 11 10.17 -16.82 -21.85
CA GLU A 11 9.36 -16.59 -20.66
C GLU A 11 10.27 -16.85 -19.45
N VAL A 12 10.42 -15.83 -18.61
CA VAL A 12 11.15 -15.93 -17.35
C VAL A 12 10.12 -16.23 -16.27
N PRO A 13 10.14 -17.42 -15.64
CA PRO A 13 9.24 -17.72 -14.54
C PRO A 13 9.46 -16.69 -13.44
N LEU A 14 8.38 -16.15 -12.89
CA LEU A 14 8.47 -15.42 -11.64
C LEU A 14 8.84 -16.45 -10.56
N GLU A 15 10.07 -16.38 -10.04
CA GLU A 15 10.52 -17.25 -8.94
C GLU A 15 9.64 -17.11 -7.68
N ALA A 16 8.90 -16.00 -7.60
CA ALA A 16 8.01 -15.72 -6.51
C ALA A 16 6.56 -16.04 -6.85
N ASN A 17 5.89 -16.76 -5.96
CA ASN A 17 4.45 -16.99 -6.02
C ASN A 17 3.73 -15.63 -5.91
N VAL A 18 3.30 -15.11 -7.06
CA VAL A 18 2.62 -13.81 -7.22
C VAL A 18 1.42 -14.07 -8.10
N ASP A 19 0.25 -13.57 -7.68
CA ASP A 19 -0.95 -13.61 -8.51
C ASP A 19 -0.69 -12.86 -9.84
N PRO A 20 -0.83 -13.52 -11.00
CA PRO A 20 -0.65 -12.88 -12.29
C PRO A 20 -1.52 -11.65 -12.52
N LEU A 21 -2.74 -11.61 -11.95
CA LEU A 21 -3.65 -10.47 -12.09
C LEU A 21 -3.14 -9.26 -11.32
N MET A 22 -2.69 -9.48 -10.08
CA MET A 22 -2.06 -8.44 -9.24
C MET A 22 -0.80 -7.88 -9.90
N PHE A 23 0.04 -8.76 -10.47
CA PHE A 23 1.23 -8.34 -11.20
C PHE A 23 0.87 -7.50 -12.43
N HIS A 24 -0.11 -7.94 -13.22
CA HIS A 24 -0.57 -7.22 -14.39
C HIS A 24 -1.13 -5.83 -14.04
N GLU A 25 -2.04 -5.75 -13.06
CA GLU A 25 -2.61 -4.49 -12.56
C GLU A 25 -1.49 -3.52 -12.15
N THR A 26 -0.51 -4.02 -11.38
CA THR A 26 0.63 -3.21 -10.95
C THR A 26 1.46 -2.70 -12.12
N MET A 27 1.67 -3.52 -13.15
CA MET A 27 2.41 -3.09 -14.34
C MET A 27 1.65 -2.04 -15.16
N GLU A 28 0.33 -2.10 -15.22
CA GLU A 28 -0.48 -1.06 -15.88
C GLU A 28 -0.44 0.25 -15.09
N VAL A 29 -0.39 0.21 -13.75
CA VAL A 29 -0.09 1.41 -12.93
C VAL A 29 1.31 1.94 -13.19
N PHE A 30 2.33 1.07 -13.18
CA PHE A 30 3.72 1.45 -13.43
C PHE A 30 3.93 2.10 -14.81
N ARG A 31 3.18 1.65 -15.81
CA ARG A 31 3.18 2.22 -17.17
C ARG A 31 2.31 3.47 -17.31
N GLY A 32 1.61 3.90 -16.26
CA GLY A 32 0.71 5.04 -16.28
C GLY A 32 -0.59 4.83 -17.07
N ARG A 33 -0.98 3.58 -17.31
CA ARG A 33 -2.22 3.22 -18.01
C ARG A 33 -3.40 2.99 -17.07
N LEU A 34 -3.11 2.72 -15.80
CA LEU A 34 -4.06 2.66 -14.70
C LEU A 34 -3.62 3.64 -13.61
N SER A 35 -4.58 4.31 -12.97
CA SER A 35 -4.26 5.21 -11.85
C SER A 35 -4.10 4.42 -10.55
N LEU A 36 -3.18 4.87 -9.70
CA LEU A 36 -3.07 4.39 -8.32
C LEU A 36 -4.24 4.96 -7.50
N ASP A 37 -4.95 4.10 -6.79
CA ASP A 37 -6.10 4.45 -5.97
C ASP A 37 -6.19 3.60 -4.69
N GLU A 38 -7.21 3.86 -3.87
CA GLU A 38 -7.43 3.16 -2.59
C GLU A 38 -7.70 1.65 -2.77
N LYS A 39 -8.14 1.19 -3.95
CA LYS A 39 -8.48 -0.21 -4.19
C LYS A 39 -7.27 -1.03 -4.63
N ASN A 40 -6.34 -0.42 -5.36
CA ASN A 40 -5.18 -1.12 -5.90
C ASN A 40 -3.86 -0.85 -5.15
N ILE A 41 -3.81 0.13 -4.23
CA ILE A 41 -2.58 0.49 -3.52
C ILE A 41 -1.91 -0.69 -2.82
N ASP A 42 -2.65 -1.58 -2.13
CA ASP A 42 -2.08 -2.76 -1.44
C ASP A 42 -1.35 -3.69 -2.41
N ASN A 43 -1.96 -3.94 -3.57
CA ASN A 43 -1.38 -4.78 -4.62
C ASN A 43 -0.11 -4.13 -5.17
N VAL A 44 -0.20 -2.85 -5.51
CA VAL A 44 0.86 -2.10 -6.18
C VAL A 44 2.08 -1.97 -5.25
N ILE A 45 1.89 -1.59 -3.98
CA ILE A 45 2.99 -1.44 -3.03
C ILE A 45 3.64 -2.78 -2.69
N TYR A 46 2.85 -3.86 -2.58
CA TYR A 46 3.38 -5.21 -2.36
C TYR A 46 4.31 -5.63 -3.49
N ILE A 47 3.89 -5.48 -4.74
CA ILE A 47 4.72 -5.80 -5.90
C ILE A 47 5.94 -4.87 -5.97
N ALA A 48 5.76 -3.58 -5.71
CA ALA A 48 6.86 -2.61 -5.70
C ALA A 48 7.94 -2.97 -4.67
N ASP A 49 7.56 -3.37 -3.46
CA ASP A 49 8.50 -3.82 -2.44
C ASP A 49 9.11 -5.19 -2.77
N LYS A 50 8.28 -6.16 -3.16
CA LYS A 50 8.70 -7.54 -3.44
C LYS A 50 9.76 -7.61 -4.54
N PHE A 51 9.57 -6.83 -5.60
CA PHE A 51 10.52 -6.74 -6.73
C PHE A 51 11.47 -5.54 -6.63
N LYS A 52 11.45 -4.80 -5.52
CA LYS A 52 12.30 -3.62 -5.25
C LYS A 52 12.28 -2.58 -6.37
N ILE A 53 11.09 -2.33 -6.94
CA ILE A 53 10.85 -1.33 -7.99
C ILE A 53 10.78 0.06 -7.33
N LYS A 54 11.95 0.64 -7.04
CA LYS A 54 12.07 1.90 -6.27
C LYS A 54 11.17 3.04 -6.76
N PRO A 55 11.10 3.37 -8.08
CA PRO A 55 10.25 4.47 -8.52
C PRO A 55 8.76 4.25 -8.21
N LEU A 56 8.29 3.00 -8.33
CA LEU A 56 6.92 2.64 -8.02
C LEU A 56 6.66 2.67 -6.51
N PHE A 57 7.61 2.19 -5.71
CA PHE A 57 7.50 2.26 -4.25
C PHE A 57 7.44 3.72 -3.76
N SER A 58 8.28 4.61 -4.30
CA SER A 58 8.21 6.03 -4.01
C SER A 58 6.88 6.66 -4.46
N HIS A 59 6.33 6.24 -5.61
CA HIS A 59 5.01 6.68 -6.03
C HIS A 59 3.91 6.24 -5.06
N CYS A 60 3.99 5.02 -4.52
CA CYS A 60 3.08 4.55 -3.47
C CYS A 60 3.21 5.37 -2.19
N GLN A 61 4.43 5.71 -1.76
CA GLN A 61 4.67 6.55 -0.58
C GLN A 61 4.03 7.94 -0.72
N SER A 62 4.19 8.56 -1.90
CA SER A 62 3.52 9.84 -2.20
C SER A 62 2.00 9.70 -2.18
N PHE A 63 1.44 8.65 -2.79
CA PHE A 63 0.00 8.42 -2.75
C PHE A 63 -0.54 8.23 -1.33
N ILE A 64 0.18 7.46 -0.49
CA ILE A 64 -0.19 7.23 0.91
C ILE A 64 -0.24 8.57 1.68
N THR A 65 0.80 9.38 1.53
CA THR A 65 0.93 10.67 2.24
C THR A 65 -0.06 11.71 1.71
N ASP A 66 -0.18 11.85 0.40
CA ASP A 66 -0.84 12.99 -0.24
C ASP A 66 -2.33 12.76 -0.52
N LYS A 67 -2.78 11.49 -0.56
CA LYS A 67 -4.14 11.11 -0.95
C LYS A 67 -4.78 10.19 0.08
N LEU A 68 -4.18 9.03 0.33
CA LEU A 68 -4.80 7.99 1.16
C LEU A 68 -5.02 8.46 2.60
N SER A 69 -4.08 9.25 3.15
CA SER A 69 -4.20 9.87 4.48
C SER A 69 -5.50 10.66 4.69
N SER A 70 -6.04 11.25 3.61
CA SER A 70 -7.26 12.06 3.65
C SER A 70 -8.54 11.27 3.43
N SER A 71 -8.50 10.16 2.67
CA SER A 71 -9.67 9.32 2.42
C SER A 71 -9.81 8.18 3.44
N SER A 72 -8.69 7.56 3.82
CA SER A 72 -8.63 6.42 4.73
C SER A 72 -7.32 6.41 5.53
N VAL A 73 -7.30 7.17 6.63
CA VAL A 73 -6.10 7.31 7.48
C VAL A 73 -5.66 5.98 8.12
N MET A 74 -6.59 5.08 8.45
CA MET A 74 -6.23 3.76 9.02
C MET A 74 -5.57 2.86 7.98
N HIS A 75 -6.04 2.91 6.74
CA HIS A 75 -5.39 2.24 5.62
C HIS A 75 -3.97 2.75 5.41
N ALA A 76 -3.79 4.08 5.41
CA ALA A 76 -2.49 4.71 5.30
C ALA A 76 -1.54 4.27 6.43
N ILE A 77 -2.01 4.23 7.68
CA ILE A 77 -1.21 3.80 8.85
C ILE A 77 -0.84 2.33 8.75
N ARG A 78 -1.78 1.46 8.36
CA ARG A 78 -1.51 0.03 8.20
C ARG A 78 -0.40 -0.21 7.19
N LEU A 79 -0.46 0.47 6.04
CA LEU A 79 0.58 0.36 5.02
C LEU A 79 1.92 0.95 5.49
N ALA A 80 1.90 2.10 6.17
CA ALA A 80 3.11 2.71 6.70
C ALA A 80 3.83 1.79 7.70
N GLU A 81 3.08 1.08 8.57
CA GLU A 81 3.64 0.06 9.47
C GLU A 81 4.16 -1.16 8.71
N GLN A 82 3.33 -1.74 7.84
CA GLN A 82 3.66 -2.97 7.10
C GLN A 82 4.94 -2.83 6.27
N TYR A 83 5.17 -1.65 5.69
CA TYR A 83 6.35 -1.36 4.87
C TYR A 83 7.41 -0.50 5.61
N ARG A 84 7.31 -0.41 6.95
CA ARG A 84 8.32 0.21 7.83
C ARG A 84 8.67 1.66 7.49
N MET A 85 7.67 2.43 7.10
CA MET A 85 7.78 3.85 6.78
C MET A 85 7.61 4.70 8.05
N ALA A 86 8.58 4.63 8.97
CA ALA A 86 8.47 5.21 10.30
C ALA A 86 8.10 6.71 10.32
N GLU A 87 8.71 7.52 9.46
CA GLU A 87 8.43 8.97 9.37
C GLU A 87 6.99 9.25 8.88
N ILE A 88 6.53 8.51 7.86
CA ILE A 88 5.16 8.62 7.35
C ILE A 88 4.16 8.14 8.41
N LYS A 89 4.45 7.02 9.09
CA LYS A 89 3.62 6.50 10.18
C LYS A 89 3.45 7.55 11.28
N GLN A 90 4.55 8.16 11.73
CA GLN A 90 4.51 9.19 12.76
C GLN A 90 3.70 10.41 12.29
N ALA A 91 3.93 10.88 11.06
CA ALA A 91 3.16 11.99 10.50
C ALA A 91 1.66 11.69 10.44
N LEU A 92 1.27 10.45 10.08
CA LEU A 92 -0.12 10.02 10.09
C LEU A 92 -0.71 9.95 11.50
N PHE A 93 0.06 9.50 12.49
CA PHE A 93 -0.37 9.50 13.90
C PHE A 93 -0.67 10.90 14.41
N ASP A 94 0.08 11.90 13.95
CA ASP A 94 -0.10 13.29 14.34
C ASP A 94 -1.31 13.97 13.70
N THR A 95 -1.85 13.39 12.62
CA THR A 95 -3.10 13.87 11.98
C THR A 95 -4.36 13.21 12.54
N ILE A 96 -4.26 12.14 13.33
CA ILE A 96 -5.43 11.46 13.87
C ILE A 96 -6.19 12.38 14.83
N SER A 97 -7.49 12.50 14.63
CA SER A 97 -8.39 13.21 15.53
C SER A 97 -9.17 12.25 16.43
N ILE A 98 -9.75 12.79 17.51
CA ILE A 98 -10.62 12.02 18.40
C ILE A 98 -11.84 11.43 17.66
N ASP A 99 -12.32 12.06 16.59
CA ASP A 99 -13.44 11.56 15.80
C ASP A 99 -13.09 10.29 15.03
N VAL A 100 -11.89 10.22 14.47
CA VAL A 100 -11.37 9.00 13.83
C VAL A 100 -11.34 7.85 14.83
N PHE A 101 -10.93 8.12 16.08
CA PHE A 101 -10.89 7.10 17.14
C PHE A 101 -12.28 6.54 17.48
N ARG A 102 -13.35 7.35 17.41
CA ARG A 102 -14.71 6.90 17.73
C ARG A 102 -15.22 5.82 16.78
N SER A 103 -14.80 5.86 15.52
CA SER A 103 -15.15 4.85 14.50
C SER A 103 -14.09 3.77 14.31
N LEU A 104 -12.98 3.82 15.04
CA LEU A 104 -11.82 2.95 14.83
C LEU A 104 -12.15 1.46 14.83
N ALA A 105 -13.01 1.01 15.76
CA ALA A 105 -13.37 -0.41 15.85
C ALA A 105 -14.21 -0.92 14.67
N ALA A 106 -14.89 -0.02 13.94
CA ALA A 106 -15.65 -0.36 12.74
C ALA A 106 -14.76 -0.41 11.48
N ASP A 107 -13.58 0.19 11.55
CA ASP A 107 -12.63 0.28 10.46
C ASP A 107 -11.99 -1.10 10.16
N GLN A 108 -11.99 -1.50 8.89
CA GLN A 108 -11.48 -2.80 8.47
C GLN A 108 -9.95 -2.86 8.51
N ASP A 109 -9.27 -1.76 8.20
CA ASP A 109 -7.81 -1.69 8.27
C ASP A 109 -7.35 -1.80 9.70
N TYR A 110 -8.03 -1.14 10.65
CA TYR A 110 -7.76 -1.31 12.08
C TYR A 110 -7.85 -2.77 12.52
N ARG A 111 -8.85 -3.54 12.04
CA ARG A 111 -9.00 -4.95 12.41
C ARG A 111 -7.81 -5.79 11.94
N GLN A 112 -7.25 -5.48 10.77
CA GLN A 112 -6.11 -6.18 10.19
C GLN A 112 -4.77 -5.84 10.85
N MET A 113 -4.69 -4.75 11.62
CA MET A 113 -3.45 -4.34 12.30
C MET A 113 -3.01 -5.34 13.38
N GLY A 114 -1.69 -5.48 13.54
CA GLY A 114 -1.06 -6.24 14.61
C GLY A 114 -1.27 -5.64 15.99
N PRO A 115 -1.03 -6.41 17.06
CA PRO A 115 -1.24 -5.97 18.43
C PRO A 115 -0.34 -4.78 18.82
N GLU A 116 0.89 -4.71 18.31
CA GLU A 116 1.82 -3.61 18.59
C GLU A 116 1.28 -2.28 18.05
N LEU A 117 0.87 -2.24 16.79
CA LEU A 117 0.30 -1.04 16.19
C LEU A 117 -1.02 -0.61 16.86
N LYS A 118 -1.83 -1.57 17.30
CA LYS A 118 -3.05 -1.29 18.08
C LYS A 118 -2.73 -0.69 19.44
N ALA A 119 -1.65 -1.13 20.09
CA ALA A 119 -1.18 -0.55 21.34
C ALA A 119 -0.69 0.89 21.13
N GLU A 120 0.09 1.16 20.08
CA GLU A 120 0.52 2.52 19.72
C GLU A 120 -0.69 3.44 19.48
N LEU A 121 -1.72 2.97 18.76
CA LEU A 121 -2.96 3.72 18.56
C LEU A 121 -3.69 4.01 19.88
N LEU A 122 -3.68 3.06 20.82
CA LEU A 122 -4.28 3.25 22.14
C LEU A 122 -3.50 4.28 22.98
N GLU A 123 -2.18 4.27 22.91
CA GLU A 123 -1.34 5.30 23.54
C GLU A 123 -1.66 6.69 22.96
N LYS A 124 -1.79 6.80 21.63
CA LYS A 124 -2.23 8.04 20.99
C LYS A 124 -3.63 8.44 21.45
N TRP A 125 -4.56 7.49 21.59
CA TRP A 125 -5.90 7.77 22.12
C TRP A 125 -5.85 8.38 23.53
N GLY A 126 -4.98 7.86 24.39
CA GLY A 126 -4.76 8.37 25.74
C GLY A 126 -4.31 9.84 25.78
N THR A 127 -3.72 10.37 24.70
CA THR A 127 -3.33 11.79 24.62
C THR A 127 -4.50 12.76 24.41
N PHE A 128 -5.70 12.25 24.08
CA PHE A 128 -6.92 13.06 23.96
C PHE A 128 -7.75 13.12 25.24
N LEU A 129 -7.38 12.35 26.26
CA LEU A 129 -8.04 12.32 27.56
C LEU A 129 -7.42 13.34 28.52
#